data_AF-A0A3D0X896-F1
#
_entry.id   AF-A0A3D0X896-F1
#
_cell.length_a   1.000
_cell.length_b   1.000
_cell.length_c   1.000
_cell.angle_alpha   90.00
_cell.angle_beta   90.00
_cell.angle_gamma   90.00
#
_symmetry.space_group_name_H-M   'P 1'
#
loop_
_entity.id
_entity.type
_entity.pdbx_description
1 polymer ?
#
loop_
_entity_poly.entity_id
_entity_poly.type
_entity_poly.pdbx_seq_one_letter_code
_entity_poly.pdbx_strand_id
1 'polypeptide(L)'
;MRRYISFVTLVVILFCGISCTAKTEYSVTSSTVAKMSTVQGTDGWYFAAFPDGVRENLVYYPDATRWKMANGEQYPTVKSDLMMPGNTIDCGYVYEVKTGGVVRLKGSVVLNSASVEMSISKNGTKTVWSKKESASKNTKKEVEYELLTVVKPGDELWFKVGADGANTNDFTTWWPSVEYTSLEYVPIEDEDINLEYNYDECFDEDSLWSLKYKDKSGYDNMIWDNREERYIVKSLSGDAAYVDKNAMKPTGSCSVSSVW
;
A
#
# COMPACT_ATOMS: atom_id res chain seq x y z
N MET A 1 -39.15 -15.91 67.53
CA MET A 1 -39.05 -14.90 66.46
C MET A 1 -37.86 -15.22 65.59
N ARG A 2 -38.09 -15.76 64.38
CA ARG A 2 -37.05 -16.16 63.42
C ARG A 2 -36.64 -14.96 62.57
N ARG A 3 -35.34 -14.65 62.52
CA ARG A 3 -34.76 -13.62 61.65
C ARG A 3 -34.29 -14.29 60.36
N TYR A 4 -34.85 -13.90 59.22
CA TYR A 4 -34.36 -14.27 57.90
C TYR A 4 -33.36 -13.22 57.45
N ILE A 5 -32.10 -13.63 57.24
CA ILE A 5 -31.05 -12.80 56.66
C ILE A 5 -31.15 -13.00 55.15
N SER A 6 -31.69 -11.99 54.44
CA SER A 6 -31.69 -11.95 52.98
C SER A 6 -30.24 -11.79 52.48
N PHE A 7 -29.72 -12.84 51.86
CA PHE A 7 -28.51 -12.77 51.03
C PHE A 7 -28.87 -12.07 49.71
N VAL A 8 -28.45 -10.82 49.57
CA VAL A 8 -28.49 -10.09 48.29
C VAL A 8 -27.27 -10.51 47.49
N THR A 9 -27.47 -11.38 46.49
CA THR A 9 -26.44 -11.80 45.54
C THR A 9 -26.20 -10.66 44.53
N LEU A 10 -25.14 -9.88 44.75
CA LEU A 10 -24.68 -8.85 43.81
C LEU A 10 -23.92 -9.54 42.66
N VAL A 11 -24.61 -9.78 41.53
CA VAL A 11 -23.99 -10.27 40.30
C VAL A 11 -23.40 -9.08 39.56
N VAL A 12 -22.09 -8.84 39.73
CA VAL A 12 -21.34 -7.84 38.95
C VAL A 12 -21.04 -8.47 37.59
N ILE A 13 -21.89 -8.19 36.60
CA ILE A 13 -21.62 -8.53 35.20
C ILE A 13 -20.55 -7.55 34.71
N LEU A 14 -19.29 -7.97 34.77
CA LEU A 14 -18.18 -7.32 34.07
C LEU A 14 -18.46 -7.45 32.57
N PHE A 15 -19.14 -6.45 31.99
CA PHE A 15 -19.12 -6.21 30.56
C PHE A 15 -17.70 -5.76 30.21
N CYS A 16 -16.80 -6.72 30.02
CA CYS A 16 -15.60 -6.49 29.23
C CYS A 16 -16.09 -6.09 27.83
N GLY A 17 -16.08 -4.78 27.57
CA GLY A 17 -16.30 -4.22 26.25
C GLY A 17 -15.21 -4.72 25.32
N ILE A 18 -15.45 -5.87 24.69
CA ILE A 18 -14.69 -6.30 23.54
C ILE A 18 -15.11 -5.35 22.42
N SER A 19 -14.41 -4.24 22.30
CA SER A 19 -14.50 -3.39 21.11
C SER A 19 -13.91 -4.19 19.95
N CYS A 20 -14.74 -5.03 19.33
CA CYS A 20 -14.42 -5.67 18.08
C CYS A 20 -14.35 -4.56 17.02
N THR A 21 -13.14 -4.12 16.71
CA THR A 21 -12.94 -3.17 15.62
C THR A 21 -13.12 -3.95 14.33
N ALA A 22 -14.29 -3.84 13.72
CA ALA A 22 -14.52 -4.40 12.39
C ALA A 22 -13.55 -3.74 11.40
N LYS A 23 -12.86 -4.56 10.60
CA LYS A 23 -12.08 -4.08 9.46
C LYS A 23 -13.05 -3.34 8.52
N THR A 24 -12.73 -2.09 8.17
CA THR A 24 -13.52 -1.35 7.19
C THR A 24 -13.40 -2.07 5.86
N GLU A 25 -14.49 -2.70 5.41
CA GLU A 25 -14.56 -3.32 4.10
C GLU A 25 -15.08 -2.30 3.08
N TYR A 26 -14.31 -2.11 2.01
CA TYR A 26 -14.69 -1.26 0.89
C TYR A 26 -15.38 -2.11 -0.17
N SER A 27 -16.42 -1.57 -0.81
CA SER A 27 -17.02 -2.27 -1.94
C SER A 27 -16.05 -2.29 -3.12
N VAL A 28 -15.78 -3.47 -3.67
CA VAL A 28 -14.94 -3.63 -4.86
C VAL A 28 -15.83 -3.44 -6.09
N THR A 29 -15.47 -2.48 -6.94
CA THR A 29 -16.21 -2.16 -8.17
C THR A 29 -15.67 -2.93 -9.38
N SER A 30 -14.37 -3.21 -9.38
CA SER A 30 -13.70 -4.02 -10.40
C SER A 30 -12.42 -4.62 -9.81
N SER A 31 -11.99 -5.77 -10.32
CA SER A 31 -10.76 -6.44 -9.89
C SER A 31 -10.07 -7.07 -11.09
N THR A 32 -8.73 -7.01 -11.07
CA THR A 32 -7.88 -7.73 -12.00
C THR A 32 -6.72 -8.35 -11.26
N VAL A 33 -6.29 -9.52 -11.70
CA VAL A 33 -5.16 -10.26 -11.15
C VAL A 33 -4.21 -10.57 -12.31
N ALA A 34 -2.92 -10.36 -12.10
CA ALA A 34 -1.93 -10.80 -13.04
C ALA A 34 -2.09 -12.32 -13.25
N LYS A 35 -2.02 -12.75 -14.50
CA LYS A 35 -2.09 -14.16 -14.88
C LYS A 35 -1.13 -14.43 -16.01
N MET A 36 -0.68 -15.68 -16.13
CA MET A 36 0.13 -16.07 -17.26
C MET A 36 -0.65 -15.86 -18.56
N SER A 37 -0.03 -15.16 -19.52
CA SER A 37 -0.52 -14.97 -20.88
C SER A 37 0.64 -15.18 -21.84
N THR A 38 0.34 -15.44 -23.10
CA THR A 38 1.32 -15.45 -24.20
C THR A 38 1.37 -14.10 -24.92
N VAL A 39 0.53 -13.14 -24.50
CA VAL A 39 0.37 -11.81 -25.12
C VAL A 39 0.53 -10.72 -24.05
N GLN A 40 1.39 -9.73 -24.34
CA GLN A 40 1.58 -8.55 -23.47
C GLN A 40 0.30 -7.73 -23.36
N GLY A 41 0.12 -7.05 -22.22
CA GLY A 41 -0.99 -6.11 -22.00
C GLY A 41 -2.36 -6.77 -21.81
N THR A 42 -2.42 -8.09 -21.66
CA THR A 42 -3.68 -8.80 -21.37
C THR A 42 -4.25 -8.26 -20.05
N ASP A 43 -5.46 -7.72 -20.07
CA ASP A 43 -6.12 -7.10 -18.92
C ASP A 43 -5.30 -5.96 -18.26
N GLY A 44 -4.45 -5.28 -19.05
CA GLY A 44 -3.58 -4.19 -18.59
C GLY A 44 -2.27 -4.65 -17.95
N TRP A 45 -2.01 -5.95 -17.89
CA TRP A 45 -0.80 -6.52 -17.30
C TRP A 45 0.30 -6.77 -18.32
N TYR A 46 1.51 -6.38 -17.98
CA TYR A 46 2.71 -6.60 -18.77
C TYR A 46 3.77 -7.34 -17.96
N PHE A 47 4.50 -8.24 -18.62
CA PHE A 47 5.66 -8.92 -18.07
C PHE A 47 6.90 -8.06 -18.36
N ALA A 48 7.65 -7.67 -17.33
CA ALA A 48 8.71 -6.68 -17.45
C ALA A 48 10.03 -7.08 -16.76
N ALA A 49 11.12 -6.57 -17.32
CA ALA A 49 12.42 -6.43 -16.68
C ALA A 49 12.65 -4.96 -16.32
N PHE A 50 13.57 -4.70 -15.39
CA PHE A 50 13.95 -3.34 -15.02
C PHE A 50 15.46 -3.11 -15.03
N PRO A 51 16.15 -3.26 -16.17
CA PRO A 51 17.57 -2.92 -16.28
C PRO A 51 17.78 -1.44 -15.94
N ASP A 52 18.70 -1.15 -15.03
CA ASP A 52 19.01 0.21 -14.57
C ASP A 52 17.77 1.00 -14.09
N GLY A 53 16.77 0.30 -13.55
CA GLY A 53 15.52 0.90 -13.08
C GLY A 53 14.55 1.34 -14.18
N VAL A 54 14.83 1.04 -15.45
CA VAL A 54 13.98 1.38 -16.59
C VAL A 54 13.15 0.17 -16.98
N ARG A 55 11.83 0.36 -17.15
CA ARG A 55 10.93 -0.69 -17.62
C ARG A 55 11.29 -1.13 -19.05
N GLU A 56 11.49 -2.43 -19.22
CA GLU A 56 11.54 -3.09 -20.52
C GLU A 56 10.54 -4.26 -20.57
N ASN A 57 9.77 -4.38 -21.65
CA ASN A 57 8.84 -5.50 -21.79
C ASN A 57 9.61 -6.78 -22.16
N LEU A 58 9.32 -7.87 -21.46
CA LEU A 58 9.82 -9.19 -21.82
C LEU A 58 9.16 -9.69 -23.11
N VAL A 59 9.82 -10.63 -23.78
CA VAL A 59 9.30 -11.32 -24.97
C VAL A 59 8.91 -12.75 -24.58
N TYR A 60 7.77 -13.23 -25.11
CA TYR A 60 7.32 -14.59 -24.87
C TYR A 60 8.02 -15.57 -25.81
N TYR A 61 8.59 -16.62 -25.24
CA TYR A 61 9.28 -17.69 -25.95
C TYR A 61 8.46 -18.98 -25.81
N PRO A 62 7.72 -19.39 -26.86
CA PRO A 62 6.76 -20.50 -26.77
C PRO A 62 7.44 -21.86 -26.58
N ASP A 63 8.65 -22.04 -27.10
CA ASP A 63 9.47 -23.24 -26.95
C ASP A 63 9.83 -23.55 -25.50
N ALA A 64 10.00 -22.51 -24.68
CA ALA A 64 10.38 -22.61 -23.28
C ALA A 64 9.26 -22.18 -22.31
N THR A 65 8.07 -21.92 -22.86
CA THR A 65 6.85 -21.49 -22.15
C THR A 65 7.09 -20.37 -21.12
N ARG A 66 7.93 -19.39 -21.48
CA ARG A 66 8.41 -18.35 -20.57
C ARG A 66 8.56 -17.00 -21.24
N TRP A 67 8.47 -15.96 -20.42
CA TRP A 67 8.92 -14.61 -20.74
C TRP A 67 10.39 -14.45 -20.37
N LYS A 68 11.17 -13.79 -21.22
CA LYS A 68 12.58 -13.41 -20.96
C LYS A 68 12.99 -12.25 -21.85
N MET A 69 14.22 -11.75 -21.70
CA MET A 69 14.75 -10.64 -22.50
C MET A 69 14.76 -10.96 -24.00
N ALA A 70 14.59 -9.92 -24.83
CA ALA A 70 14.60 -10.04 -26.29
C ALA A 70 15.97 -10.46 -26.85
N ASN A 71 17.06 -10.13 -26.15
CA ASN A 71 18.44 -10.49 -26.50
C ASN A 71 18.75 -11.99 -26.36
N GLY A 72 17.79 -12.80 -25.91
CA GLY A 72 17.92 -14.24 -25.76
C GLY A 72 18.50 -14.70 -24.42
N GLU A 73 18.96 -13.79 -23.56
CA GLU A 73 19.45 -14.10 -22.21
C GLU A 73 18.43 -14.90 -21.42
N GLN A 74 18.91 -15.85 -20.61
CA GLN A 74 18.04 -16.73 -19.85
C GLN A 74 17.29 -15.99 -18.73
N TYR A 75 17.83 -14.87 -18.26
CA TYR A 75 17.33 -14.12 -17.12
C TYR A 75 17.25 -12.63 -17.44
N PRO A 76 16.35 -11.87 -16.80
CA PRO A 76 15.26 -12.36 -15.95
C PRO A 76 14.28 -13.26 -16.70
N THR A 77 13.53 -14.10 -15.97
CA THR A 77 12.51 -14.96 -16.57
C THR A 77 11.25 -15.06 -15.73
N VAL A 78 10.10 -15.13 -16.41
CA VAL A 78 8.78 -15.31 -15.79
C VAL A 78 8.02 -16.44 -16.48
N LYS A 79 7.42 -17.33 -15.68
CA LYS A 79 6.61 -18.51 -16.02
C LYS A 79 5.37 -18.55 -15.13
N SER A 80 4.48 -19.50 -15.40
CA SER A 80 3.24 -19.71 -14.62
C SER A 80 3.45 -20.04 -13.14
N ASP A 81 4.63 -20.51 -12.75
CA ASP A 81 4.96 -20.94 -11.39
C ASP A 81 6.28 -20.34 -10.89
N LEU A 82 6.91 -19.46 -11.66
CA LEU A 82 8.25 -18.99 -11.39
C LEU A 82 8.51 -17.59 -11.95
N MET A 83 9.06 -16.74 -11.11
CA MET A 83 9.65 -15.46 -11.42
C MET A 83 11.05 -15.44 -10.84
N MET A 84 12.03 -15.08 -11.67
CA MET A 84 13.43 -15.13 -11.29
C MET A 84 14.16 -13.94 -11.93
N PRO A 85 14.71 -13.01 -11.12
CA PRO A 85 15.47 -11.89 -11.64
C PRO A 85 16.79 -12.36 -12.29
N GLY A 86 17.44 -11.45 -13.01
CA GLY A 86 18.83 -11.61 -13.41
C GLY A 86 19.78 -11.37 -12.23
N ASN A 87 21.09 -11.42 -12.49
CA ASN A 87 22.08 -11.08 -11.45
C ASN A 87 22.03 -9.59 -11.06
N THR A 88 21.67 -8.72 -12.00
CA THR A 88 21.63 -7.26 -11.83
C THR A 88 20.36 -6.63 -12.40
N ILE A 89 19.39 -7.45 -12.80
CA ILE A 89 18.19 -6.99 -13.51
C ILE A 89 16.96 -7.50 -12.75
N ASP A 90 16.20 -6.59 -12.16
CA ASP A 90 14.93 -6.90 -11.51
C ASP A 90 13.92 -7.43 -12.55
N CYS A 91 12.90 -8.13 -12.09
CA CYS A 91 11.79 -8.55 -12.94
C CYS A 91 10.46 -8.48 -12.24
N GLY A 92 9.39 -8.52 -13.01
CA GLY A 92 8.05 -8.62 -12.45
C GLY A 92 6.94 -8.24 -13.41
N TYR A 93 5.95 -7.54 -12.87
CA TYR A 93 4.78 -7.12 -13.60
C TYR A 93 4.63 -5.61 -13.60
N VAL A 94 4.05 -5.09 -14.67
CA VAL A 94 3.53 -3.72 -14.72
C VAL A 94 2.04 -3.78 -15.00
N TYR A 95 1.25 -3.12 -14.16
CA TYR A 95 -0.15 -2.86 -14.44
C TYR A 95 -0.32 -1.42 -14.94
N GLU A 96 -0.88 -1.27 -16.13
CA GLU A 96 -1.19 0.03 -16.71
C GLU A 96 -2.63 0.43 -16.36
N VAL A 97 -2.77 1.52 -15.61
CA VAL A 97 -4.06 1.98 -15.07
C VAL A 97 -4.91 2.58 -16.19
N LYS A 98 -6.10 2.00 -16.42
CA LYS A 98 -7.04 2.48 -17.46
C LYS A 98 -8.05 3.51 -16.93
N THR A 99 -8.41 3.41 -15.66
CA THR A 99 -9.38 4.30 -14.99
C THR A 99 -8.75 4.82 -13.70
N GLY A 100 -8.95 6.10 -13.38
CA GLY A 100 -8.48 6.66 -12.12
C GLY A 100 -9.33 6.19 -10.93
N GLY A 101 -8.81 6.33 -9.72
CA GLY A 101 -9.54 6.02 -8.50
C GLY A 101 -8.62 5.59 -7.35
N VAL A 102 -9.25 5.07 -6.29
CA VAL A 102 -8.54 4.40 -5.19
C VAL A 102 -8.55 2.90 -5.46
N VAL A 103 -7.35 2.32 -5.54
CA VAL A 103 -7.16 0.89 -5.70
C VAL A 103 -6.62 0.26 -4.43
N ARG A 104 -7.15 -0.91 -4.08
CA ARG A 104 -6.58 -1.84 -3.12
C ARG A 104 -5.63 -2.79 -3.85
N LEU A 105 -4.37 -2.76 -3.46
CA LEU A 105 -3.35 -3.69 -3.91
C LEU A 105 -3.25 -4.79 -2.87
N LYS A 106 -3.48 -6.03 -3.27
CA LYS A 106 -3.34 -7.18 -2.38
C LYS A 106 -2.74 -8.38 -3.09
N GLY A 107 -2.15 -9.27 -2.32
CA GLY A 107 -1.64 -10.53 -2.81
C GLY A 107 -0.59 -11.10 -1.88
N SER A 108 0.05 -12.16 -2.35
CA SER A 108 1.17 -12.76 -1.67
C SER A 108 2.30 -13.07 -2.64
N VAL A 109 3.51 -13.00 -2.13
CA VAL A 109 4.72 -13.47 -2.81
C VAL A 109 5.16 -14.75 -2.13
N VAL A 110 5.32 -15.81 -2.92
CA VAL A 110 5.85 -17.09 -2.44
C VAL A 110 7.33 -17.15 -2.78
N LEU A 111 8.18 -17.15 -1.76
CA LEU A 111 9.61 -17.35 -1.88
C LEU A 111 9.89 -18.85 -1.79
N ASN A 112 10.66 -19.40 -2.72
CA ASN A 112 11.08 -20.80 -2.74
C ASN A 112 12.61 -20.86 -2.75
N SER A 113 13.20 -21.06 -1.58
CA SER A 113 14.67 -20.98 -1.39
C SER A 113 15.30 -19.64 -1.79
N ALA A 114 14.53 -18.55 -1.84
CA ALA A 114 14.94 -17.25 -2.36
C ALA A 114 15.31 -16.25 -1.26
N SER A 115 16.21 -15.31 -1.56
CA SER A 115 16.48 -14.13 -0.74
C SER A 115 16.35 -12.90 -1.64
N VAL A 116 15.21 -12.22 -1.56
CA VAL A 116 14.85 -11.17 -2.53
C VAL A 116 14.28 -9.94 -1.81
N GLU A 117 14.45 -8.78 -2.44
CA GLU A 117 13.66 -7.60 -2.14
C GLU A 117 12.45 -7.55 -3.07
N MET A 118 11.26 -7.40 -2.52
CA MET A 118 10.02 -7.26 -3.30
C MET A 118 9.51 -5.85 -3.11
N SER A 119 9.05 -5.21 -4.17
CA SER A 119 8.52 -3.85 -4.08
C SER A 119 7.35 -3.61 -5.01
N ILE A 120 6.51 -2.65 -4.61
CA ILE A 120 5.45 -2.07 -5.42
C ILE A 120 5.74 -0.59 -5.51
N SER A 121 5.86 -0.07 -6.73
CA SER A 121 6.09 1.35 -6.97
C SER A 121 5.11 1.90 -8.01
N LYS A 122 4.84 3.19 -7.92
CA LYS A 122 4.04 3.92 -8.90
C LYS A 122 4.96 4.72 -9.83
N ASN A 123 4.74 4.58 -11.14
CA ASN A 123 5.50 5.25 -12.21
C ASN A 123 7.02 5.08 -12.03
N GLY A 124 7.45 3.90 -11.58
CA GLY A 124 8.85 3.52 -11.35
C GLY A 124 9.62 4.30 -10.29
N THR A 125 9.03 5.31 -9.66
CA THR A 125 9.76 6.27 -8.81
C THR A 125 9.25 6.32 -7.38
N LYS A 126 7.93 6.19 -7.18
CA LYS A 126 7.32 6.26 -5.85
C LYS A 126 7.04 4.86 -5.31
N THR A 127 7.92 4.34 -4.45
CA THR A 127 7.65 3.10 -3.72
C THR A 127 6.46 3.29 -2.78
N VAL A 128 5.45 2.44 -2.91
CA VAL A 128 4.27 2.40 -2.02
C VAL A 128 4.32 1.22 -1.06
N TRP A 129 5.11 0.19 -1.38
CA TRP A 129 5.37 -0.94 -0.52
C TRP A 129 6.73 -1.55 -0.89
N SER A 130 7.52 -1.97 0.10
CA SER A 130 8.72 -2.80 -0.11
C SER A 130 8.95 -3.70 1.08
N LYS A 131 9.52 -4.88 0.83
CA LYS A 131 9.91 -5.83 1.86
C LYS A 131 11.05 -6.72 1.37
N LYS A 132 12.13 -6.80 2.15
CA LYS A 132 13.23 -7.76 1.93
C LYS A 132 13.02 -8.99 2.81
N GLU A 133 13.00 -10.17 2.20
CA GLU A 133 12.73 -11.44 2.88
C GLU A 133 13.52 -12.59 2.29
N SER A 134 13.68 -13.65 3.11
CA SER A 134 14.37 -14.87 2.70
C SER A 134 13.62 -16.14 3.10
N ALA A 135 13.67 -17.15 2.25
CA ALA A 135 13.29 -18.53 2.54
C ALA A 135 14.54 -19.43 2.49
N SER A 136 14.69 -20.28 3.50
CA SER A 136 15.75 -21.28 3.55
C SER A 136 15.66 -22.27 2.38
N LYS A 137 16.76 -22.96 2.09
CA LYS A 137 16.81 -24.01 1.07
C LYS A 137 15.71 -25.06 1.29
N ASN A 138 14.98 -25.39 0.24
CA ASN A 138 13.85 -26.31 0.21
C ASN A 138 12.67 -25.92 1.11
N THR A 139 12.56 -24.65 1.53
CA THR A 139 11.39 -24.14 2.23
C THR A 139 10.65 -23.13 1.37
N LYS A 140 9.34 -23.01 1.65
CA LYS A 140 8.49 -21.95 1.10
C LYS A 140 8.19 -20.95 2.20
N LYS A 141 8.24 -19.67 1.87
CA LYS A 141 7.76 -18.59 2.72
C LYS A 141 6.78 -17.74 1.93
N GLU A 142 5.63 -17.47 2.50
CA GLU A 142 4.63 -16.58 1.92
C GLU A 142 4.73 -15.20 2.58
N VAL A 143 4.70 -14.16 1.77
CA VAL A 143 4.77 -12.77 2.19
C VAL A 143 3.56 -12.04 1.64
N GLU A 144 2.59 -11.80 2.51
CA GLU A 144 1.35 -11.09 2.17
C GLU A 144 1.55 -9.57 2.20
N TYR A 145 0.75 -8.88 1.39
CA TYR A 145 0.60 -7.43 1.43
C TYR A 145 -0.84 -7.02 1.13
N GLU A 146 -1.26 -5.92 1.74
CA GLU A 146 -2.52 -5.24 1.45
C GLU A 146 -2.31 -3.74 1.71
N LEU A 147 -2.57 -2.89 0.73
CA LEU A 147 -2.52 -1.43 0.87
C LEU A 147 -3.50 -0.75 -0.08
N LEU A 148 -3.87 0.49 0.25
CA LEU A 148 -4.62 1.38 -0.63
C LEU A 148 -3.68 2.40 -1.28
N THR A 149 -3.91 2.70 -2.56
CA THR A 149 -3.22 3.80 -3.23
C THR A 149 -4.12 4.47 -4.27
N VAL A 150 -3.83 5.75 -4.53
CA VAL A 150 -4.53 6.54 -5.54
C VAL A 150 -3.81 6.43 -6.87
N VAL A 151 -4.57 6.14 -7.92
CA VAL A 151 -4.07 6.04 -9.29
C VAL A 151 -4.85 6.95 -10.25
N LYS A 152 -4.17 7.43 -11.28
CA LYS A 152 -4.76 8.17 -12.41
C LYS A 152 -4.68 7.33 -13.68
N PRO A 153 -5.56 7.54 -14.69
CA PRO A 153 -5.38 6.91 -15.99
C PRO A 153 -3.98 7.19 -16.53
N GLY A 154 -3.30 6.15 -17.02
CA GLY A 154 -1.91 6.23 -17.49
C GLY A 154 -0.84 6.08 -16.41
N ASP A 155 -1.20 6.06 -15.11
CA ASP A 155 -0.26 5.61 -14.08
C ASP A 155 0.12 4.14 -14.33
N GLU A 156 1.33 3.78 -13.93
CA GLU A 156 1.84 2.42 -13.94
C GLU A 156 2.12 1.96 -12.51
N LEU A 157 1.68 0.75 -12.17
CA LEU A 157 2.04 0.08 -10.93
C LEU A 157 3.05 -1.02 -11.23
N TRP A 158 4.27 -0.88 -10.73
CA TRP A 158 5.38 -1.81 -10.96
C TRP A 158 5.53 -2.72 -9.75
N PHE A 159 5.32 -4.02 -9.95
CA PHE A 159 5.50 -5.07 -8.97
C PHE A 159 6.82 -5.77 -9.27
N LYS A 160 7.86 -5.56 -8.46
CA LYS A 160 9.22 -5.97 -8.76
C LYS A 160 9.76 -6.97 -7.75
N VAL A 161 10.43 -7.99 -8.25
CA VAL A 161 11.36 -8.85 -7.51
C VAL A 161 12.77 -8.41 -7.88
N GLY A 162 13.49 -7.91 -6.88
CA GLY A 162 14.81 -7.33 -6.99
C GLY A 162 15.91 -8.38 -7.16
N ALA A 163 16.91 -8.06 -7.97
CA ALA A 163 18.13 -8.85 -8.07
C ALA A 163 19.04 -8.66 -6.83
N ASP A 164 19.59 -9.75 -6.27
CA ASP A 164 20.54 -9.70 -5.13
C ASP A 164 21.94 -10.24 -5.52
N GLY A 165 22.33 -10.09 -6.80
CA GLY A 165 23.66 -10.46 -7.30
C GLY A 165 23.85 -11.93 -7.70
N ALA A 166 22.93 -12.83 -7.36
CA ALA A 166 23.03 -14.26 -7.70
C ALA A 166 21.67 -14.92 -7.97
N ASN A 167 21.38 -15.24 -9.23
CA ASN A 167 20.10 -15.82 -9.66
C ASN A 167 19.90 -17.32 -9.33
N THR A 168 20.87 -17.99 -8.70
CA THR A 168 20.86 -19.46 -8.54
C THR A 168 19.79 -19.99 -7.58
N ASN A 169 19.19 -19.13 -6.74
CA ASN A 169 18.15 -19.56 -5.80
C ASN A 169 16.96 -18.58 -5.68
N ASP A 170 16.82 -17.61 -6.58
CA ASP A 170 15.79 -16.56 -6.45
C ASP A 170 14.44 -16.98 -7.07
N PHE A 171 13.98 -18.18 -6.72
CA PHE A 171 12.70 -18.69 -7.19
C PHE A 171 11.57 -18.04 -6.40
N THR A 172 10.82 -17.18 -7.07
CA THR A 172 9.63 -16.56 -6.49
C THR A 172 8.40 -16.90 -7.33
N THR A 173 7.22 -16.84 -6.73
CA THR A 173 5.95 -16.84 -7.46
C THR A 173 5.14 -15.66 -6.96
N TRP A 174 4.66 -14.81 -7.87
CA TRP A 174 3.85 -13.66 -7.53
C TRP A 174 2.76 -13.47 -8.58
N TRP A 175 1.52 -13.27 -8.13
CA TRP A 175 0.37 -12.93 -8.95
C TRP A 175 -0.37 -11.74 -8.31
N PRO A 176 0.13 -10.51 -8.51
CA PRO A 176 -0.45 -9.33 -7.88
C PRO A 176 -1.88 -9.08 -8.33
N SER A 177 -2.70 -8.51 -7.44
CA SER A 177 -4.06 -8.07 -7.77
C SER A 177 -4.24 -6.57 -7.53
N VAL A 178 -5.09 -5.97 -8.37
CA VAL A 178 -5.51 -4.57 -8.30
C VAL A 178 -7.03 -4.55 -8.25
N GLU A 179 -7.57 -4.05 -7.15
CA GLU A 179 -9.01 -3.93 -6.93
C GLU A 179 -9.42 -2.47 -6.86
N TYR A 180 -10.24 -2.02 -7.80
CA TYR A 180 -10.88 -0.72 -7.71
C TYR A 180 -11.92 -0.74 -6.61
N THR A 181 -11.85 0.25 -5.74
CA THR A 181 -12.79 0.40 -4.64
C THR A 181 -13.84 1.45 -5.00
N SER A 182 -14.97 1.44 -4.29
CA SER A 182 -16.00 2.47 -4.40
C SER A 182 -15.60 3.80 -3.74
N LEU A 183 -14.38 3.92 -3.20
CA LEU A 183 -13.91 5.16 -2.63
C LEU A 183 -13.75 6.20 -3.74
N GLU A 184 -14.42 7.34 -3.58
CA GLU A 184 -14.25 8.45 -4.49
C GLU A 184 -12.83 9.01 -4.37
N TYR A 185 -12.14 9.11 -5.49
CA TYR A 185 -10.97 9.95 -5.56
C TYR A 185 -11.45 11.40 -5.50
N VAL A 186 -11.15 12.08 -4.40
CA VAL A 186 -11.26 13.54 -4.34
C VAL A 186 -9.91 14.08 -4.81
N PRO A 187 -9.75 14.46 -6.10
CA PRO A 187 -8.55 15.16 -6.51
C PRO A 187 -8.46 16.44 -5.69
N ILE A 188 -7.34 16.59 -4.98
CA ILE A 188 -6.90 17.90 -4.54
C ILE A 188 -6.37 18.58 -5.80
N GLU A 189 -7.28 19.07 -6.64
CA GLU A 189 -6.94 20.10 -7.61
C GLU A 189 -6.94 21.39 -6.82
N ASP A 190 -5.76 21.83 -6.36
CA ASP A 190 -5.39 23.24 -6.33
C ASP A 190 -4.05 23.41 -5.62
N GLU A 191 -3.18 24.22 -6.25
CA GLU A 191 -2.00 24.84 -5.64
C GLU A 191 -2.37 25.78 -4.46
N ASP A 192 -3.67 25.93 -4.16
CA ASP A 192 -4.22 26.83 -3.14
C ASP A 192 -4.65 26.12 -1.83
N ILE A 193 -4.37 24.83 -1.63
CA ILE A 193 -4.36 24.30 -0.24
C ILE A 193 -3.12 24.86 0.46
N ASN A 194 -3.24 26.10 0.93
CA ASN A 194 -2.44 26.60 2.02
C ASN A 194 -2.84 25.78 3.26
N LEU A 195 -2.04 24.75 3.54
CA LEU A 195 -1.98 24.15 4.87
C LEU A 195 -1.46 25.21 5.83
N GLU A 196 -2.35 26.08 6.28
CA GLU A 196 -2.05 27.11 7.25
C GLU A 196 -1.96 26.44 8.62
N TYR A 197 -0.74 26.25 9.11
CA TYR A 197 -0.50 25.84 10.48
C TYR A 197 -0.91 26.98 11.40
N ASN A 198 -2.15 26.95 11.89
CA ASN A 198 -2.51 27.77 13.04
C ASN A 198 -1.82 27.19 14.27
N TYR A 199 -0.65 27.74 14.58
CA TYR A 199 -0.11 27.74 15.94
C TYR A 199 -0.99 28.68 16.78
N ASP A 200 -2.22 28.26 17.08
CA ASP A 200 -2.98 28.92 18.12
C ASP A 200 -2.35 28.53 19.47
N GLU A 201 -1.95 29.59 20.17
CA GLU A 201 -1.30 29.70 21.46
C GLU A 201 -1.59 28.53 22.42
N CYS A 202 -0.51 27.96 22.94
CA CYS A 202 -0.39 27.17 24.17
C CYS A 202 -1.71 26.76 24.84
N PHE A 203 -2.29 25.64 24.39
CA PHE A 203 -3.23 24.88 25.19
C PHE A 203 -2.47 23.84 26.02
N ASP A 204 -2.86 23.70 27.28
CA ASP A 204 -2.25 22.87 28.32
C ASP A 204 -1.80 21.48 27.82
N GLU A 205 -0.76 20.93 28.45
CA GLU A 205 0.01 19.71 28.09
C GLU A 205 -0.82 18.43 27.82
N ASP A 206 -2.12 18.46 28.03
CA ASP A 206 -3.08 17.37 27.79
C ASP A 206 -3.98 17.56 26.54
N SER A 207 -3.79 18.64 25.76
CA SER A 207 -4.65 18.93 24.61
C SER A 207 -4.14 18.25 23.33
N LEU A 208 -4.93 17.30 22.81
CA LEU A 208 -4.73 16.66 21.52
C LEU A 208 -4.64 17.72 20.41
N TRP A 209 -3.52 17.75 19.67
CA TRP A 209 -3.35 18.57 18.48
C TRP A 209 -4.48 18.29 17.48
N SER A 210 -5.19 19.33 17.05
CA SER A 210 -6.17 19.23 15.97
C SER A 210 -5.58 19.84 14.70
N LEU A 211 -5.36 19.01 13.69
CA LEU A 211 -5.01 19.49 12.35
C LEU A 211 -6.31 19.91 11.67
N LYS A 212 -6.39 21.13 11.15
CA LYS A 212 -7.57 21.61 10.41
C LYS A 212 -7.22 21.78 8.95
N TYR A 213 -8.16 21.49 8.06
CA TYR A 213 -8.08 21.90 6.66
C TYR A 213 -9.06 23.04 6.42
N LYS A 214 -8.72 23.95 5.51
CA LYS A 214 -9.57 25.08 5.12
C LYS A 214 -10.12 24.82 3.74
N ASP A 215 -11.44 24.85 3.59
CA ASP A 215 -12.12 24.83 2.30
C ASP A 215 -12.82 26.19 2.06
N LYS A 216 -13.67 26.26 1.01
CA LYS A 216 -14.46 27.48 0.72
C LYS A 216 -15.54 27.77 1.78
N SER A 217 -15.81 26.82 2.67
CA SER A 217 -16.88 26.84 3.67
C SER A 217 -16.35 27.20 5.07
N GLY A 218 -15.05 27.03 5.33
CA GLY A 218 -14.41 27.37 6.61
C GLY A 218 -13.25 26.44 6.96
N TYR A 219 -12.91 26.37 8.25
CA TYR A 219 -11.98 25.37 8.77
C TYR A 219 -12.75 24.18 9.32
N ASP A 220 -12.31 22.96 9.00
CA ASP A 220 -12.84 21.74 9.61
C ASP A 220 -11.71 20.85 10.14
N ASN A 221 -12.02 20.08 11.18
CA ASN A 221 -11.05 19.24 11.87
C ASN A 221 -10.74 17.99 11.04
N MET A 222 -9.47 17.76 10.77
CA MET A 222 -8.99 16.47 10.30
C MET A 222 -8.95 15.48 11.46
N ILE A 223 -9.41 14.26 11.21
CA ILE A 223 -9.42 13.19 12.20
C ILE A 223 -8.16 12.36 11.99
N TRP A 224 -7.31 12.27 13.01
CA TRP A 224 -6.18 11.34 12.99
C TRP A 224 -6.69 9.90 13.10
N ASP A 225 -6.41 9.09 12.09
CA ASP A 225 -6.69 7.65 12.13
C ASP A 225 -5.45 6.91 12.63
N ASN A 226 -5.50 6.55 13.92
CA ASN A 226 -4.46 5.78 14.60
C ASN A 226 -4.17 4.43 13.94
N ARG A 227 -5.10 3.86 13.16
CA ARG A 227 -4.90 2.55 12.51
C ARG A 227 -4.02 2.65 11.27
N GLU A 228 -4.06 3.80 10.61
CA GLU A 228 -3.42 4.03 9.32
C GLU A 228 -2.30 5.09 9.41
N GLU A 229 -2.06 5.62 10.63
CA GLU A 229 -1.12 6.70 10.93
C GLU A 229 -1.24 7.90 9.97
N ARG A 230 -2.48 8.33 9.68
CA ARG A 230 -2.74 9.43 8.73
C ARG A 230 -3.96 10.27 9.12
N TYR A 231 -4.01 11.49 8.61
CA TYR A 231 -5.16 12.38 8.81
C TYR A 231 -6.24 12.16 7.75
N ILE A 232 -7.49 12.14 8.20
CA ILE A 232 -8.71 11.97 7.39
C ILE A 232 -9.48 13.29 7.38
N VAL A 233 -9.86 13.73 6.19
CA VAL A 233 -10.87 14.76 5.98
C VAL A 233 -12.22 14.08 5.83
N LYS A 234 -13.16 14.35 6.74
CA LYS A 234 -14.56 13.96 6.52
C LYS A 234 -15.17 14.94 5.51
N SER A 235 -15.58 14.43 4.36
CA SER A 235 -16.46 15.16 3.45
C SER A 235 -17.85 15.29 4.09
N LEU A 236 -18.48 16.45 3.89
CA LEU A 236 -19.89 16.68 4.23
C LEU A 236 -20.86 15.73 3.47
N SER A 237 -20.40 15.03 2.42
CA SER A 237 -21.15 14.00 1.71
C SER A 237 -21.20 12.64 2.41
N GLY A 238 -20.38 12.42 3.45
CA GLY A 238 -20.23 11.12 4.12
C GLY A 238 -18.99 10.32 3.68
N ASP A 239 -18.20 10.83 2.75
CA ASP A 239 -17.00 10.18 2.23
C ASP A 239 -15.70 10.73 2.86
N ALA A 240 -14.64 9.92 2.90
CA ALA A 240 -13.37 10.29 3.54
C ALA A 240 -12.28 10.56 2.50
N ALA A 241 -11.57 11.69 2.61
CA ALA A 241 -10.33 11.95 1.88
C ALA A 241 -9.12 11.80 2.81
N TYR A 242 -7.98 11.32 2.29
CA TYR A 242 -6.79 10.98 3.08
C TYR A 242 -5.60 11.86 2.71
N VAL A 243 -4.85 12.32 3.72
CA VAL A 243 -3.58 13.05 3.52
C VAL A 243 -2.43 12.30 4.19
N ASP A 244 -1.34 12.06 3.45
CA ASP A 244 -0.15 11.32 3.90
C ASP A 244 0.63 12.09 4.98
N LYS A 245 1.00 11.40 6.07
CA LYS A 245 1.78 11.97 7.19
C LYS A 245 3.13 12.56 6.76
N ASN A 246 3.77 11.98 5.73
CA ASN A 246 5.10 12.40 5.30
C ASN A 246 5.08 13.64 4.40
N ALA A 247 3.90 14.03 3.91
CA ALA A 247 3.72 15.31 3.22
C ALA A 247 3.76 16.51 4.21
N MET A 248 3.81 16.24 5.52
CA MET A 248 3.68 17.23 6.59
C MET A 248 4.94 17.22 7.49
N LYS A 249 6.04 17.86 7.07
CA LYS A 249 7.16 18.17 7.99
C LYS A 249 7.12 19.64 8.39
N PRO A 250 7.10 19.99 9.69
CA PRO A 250 7.26 21.37 10.12
C PRO A 250 8.68 21.84 9.83
N THR A 251 8.84 22.96 9.14
CA THR A 251 10.16 23.57 8.86
C THR A 251 10.52 24.71 9.83
N GLY A 252 9.81 24.88 10.94
CA GLY A 252 10.02 25.98 11.89
C GLY A 252 10.48 25.50 13.27
N SER A 253 11.60 26.02 13.75
CA SER A 253 12.00 25.92 15.16
C SER A 253 11.37 27.07 15.97
N CYS A 254 10.55 26.75 16.97
CA CYS A 254 10.12 27.74 17.97
C CYS A 254 11.24 27.93 19.02
N SER A 255 11.88 29.10 19.02
CA SER A 255 12.70 29.55 20.16
C SER A 255 11.82 30.36 21.11
N VAL A 256 11.58 29.84 22.31
CA VAL A 256 10.90 30.60 23.37
C VAL A 256 11.96 31.43 24.11
N SER A 257 11.96 32.75 23.93
CA SER A 257 12.70 33.66 24.81
C SER A 257 11.83 33.96 26.03
N SER A 258 12.21 33.48 27.19
CA SER A 258 11.58 33.90 28.45
C SER A 258 12.03 35.32 28.81
N VAL A 259 11.07 36.24 28.87
CA VAL A 259 11.10 37.48 29.66
C VAL A 259 9.91 37.28 30.62
N TRP A 260 10.08 37.04 31.91
CA TRP A 260 10.83 37.78 32.93
C TRP A 260 11.50 36.85 33.95
#